data_AF-A0A377A5P3-F1
#
_entry.id   AF-A0A377A5P3-F1
#
_cell.length_a   1.000
_cell.length_b   1.000
_cell.length_c   1.000
_cell.angle_alpha   90.00
_cell.angle_beta   90.00
_cell.angle_gamma   90.00
#
_symmetry.space_group_name_H-M   'P 1'
#
loop_
_entity.id
_entity.type
_entity.pdbx_description
1 polymer ?
#
loop_
_entity_poly.entity_id
_entity_poly.type
_entity_poly.pdbx_seq_one_letter_code
_entity_poly.pdbx_strand_id
1 'polypeptide(L)'
;MLLAHIKLVMQFGRSADFNSWEYVPDHRGETVYSTETGESKEITAPGDYPENTTTIAPLTPYDKWDGEKWVTDTEAQHSAAVEAAEAQRQSLIDAAMASISLIQLKYRLGGS
;
A
#
# COMPACT_ATOMS: atom_id res chain seq x y z
N MET A 1 -22.39 -6.49 38.39
CA MET A 1 -22.05 -7.45 37.31
C MET A 1 -20.80 -6.93 36.63
N LEU A 2 -19.65 -7.48 37.03
CA LEU A 2 -18.34 -6.93 36.78
C LEU A 2 -17.81 -7.40 35.41
N LEU A 3 -17.34 -6.43 34.61
CA LEU A 3 -16.40 -6.52 33.48
C LEU A 3 -16.39 -7.84 32.66
N ALA A 4 -17.08 -7.85 31.52
CA ALA A 4 -16.75 -8.71 30.38
C ALA A 4 -15.88 -7.92 29.38
N HIS A 5 -14.66 -7.53 29.78
CA HIS A 5 -13.67 -6.89 28.91
C HIS A 5 -12.53 -7.84 28.55
N ILE A 6 -12.87 -9.03 28.06
CA ILE A 6 -11.93 -9.90 27.36
C ILE A 6 -12.67 -10.47 26.14
N LYS A 7 -12.60 -9.77 25.00
CA LYS A 7 -12.82 -10.42 23.69
C LYS A 7 -11.63 -11.35 23.47
N LEU A 8 -11.73 -12.59 23.95
CA LEU A 8 -10.81 -13.65 23.55
C LEU A 8 -11.26 -14.15 22.18
N VAL A 9 -10.32 -14.20 21.25
CA VAL A 9 -10.47 -14.36 19.80
C VAL A 9 -10.68 -15.83 19.43
N MET A 10 -11.78 -16.43 19.89
CA MET A 10 -11.98 -17.88 19.82
C MET A 10 -13.44 -18.21 19.49
N GLN A 11 -13.70 -18.84 18.35
CA GLN A 11 -15.03 -19.29 17.96
C GLN A 11 -15.07 -20.83 17.93
N PHE A 12 -16.17 -21.40 18.43
CA PHE A 12 -16.37 -22.85 18.41
C PHE A 12 -17.03 -23.26 17.09
N GLY A 13 -16.32 -24.07 16.29
CA GLY A 13 -16.88 -24.78 15.12
C GLY A 13 -17.28 -26.20 15.51
N ARG A 14 -18.27 -26.81 14.84
CA ARG A 14 -18.53 -28.26 15.01
C ARG A 14 -17.51 -29.05 14.18
N SER A 15 -16.91 -30.07 14.78
CA SER A 15 -16.07 -31.05 14.08
C SER A 15 -16.83 -31.71 12.92
N ALA A 16 -16.10 -32.17 11.91
CA ALA A 16 -16.67 -32.85 10.73
C ALA A 16 -17.48 -34.12 11.08
N ASP A 17 -17.22 -34.71 12.25
CA ASP A 17 -17.96 -35.83 12.81
C ASP A 17 -19.18 -35.42 13.68
N PHE A 18 -19.44 -34.12 13.82
CA PHE A 18 -20.47 -33.50 14.67
C PHE A 18 -20.40 -33.90 16.16
N ASN A 19 -19.31 -34.54 16.60
CA ASN A 19 -19.22 -35.14 17.92
C ASN A 19 -18.36 -34.33 18.90
N SER A 20 -17.73 -33.25 18.42
CA SER A 20 -16.89 -32.35 19.21
C SER A 20 -16.91 -30.92 18.70
N TRP A 21 -16.50 -29.99 19.56
CA TRP A 21 -16.21 -28.61 19.17
C TRP A 21 -14.73 -28.51 18.81
N GLU A 22 -14.44 -27.94 17.64
CA GLU A 22 -13.09 -27.63 17.20
C GLU A 22 -12.80 -26.14 17.41
N TYR A 23 -11.56 -25.88 17.81
CA TYR A 23 -11.04 -24.54 18.00
C TYR A 23 -10.67 -23.95 16.64
N VAL A 24 -11.31 -22.85 16.25
CA VAL A 24 -10.97 -22.11 15.04
C VAL A 24 -10.50 -20.71 15.44
N PRO A 25 -9.25 -20.32 15.09
CA PRO A 25 -8.78 -18.95 15.24
C PRO A 25 -9.73 -17.96 14.55
N ASP A 26 -9.91 -16.77 15.12
CA ASP A 26 -10.86 -15.79 14.60
C ASP A 26 -10.22 -14.42 14.37
N HIS A 27 -9.37 -14.30 13.36
CA HIS A 27 -8.68 -13.04 13.04
C HIS A 27 -9.57 -11.99 12.34
N ARG A 28 -10.90 -12.15 12.37
CA ARG A 28 -11.80 -11.23 11.66
C ARG A 28 -11.66 -9.78 12.16
N GLY A 29 -11.63 -8.85 11.21
CA GLY A 29 -11.42 -7.43 11.47
C GLY A 29 -9.95 -7.02 11.64
N GLU A 30 -9.02 -7.97 11.62
CA GLU A 30 -7.59 -7.66 11.50
C GLU A 30 -7.24 -7.33 10.04
N THR A 31 -6.27 -6.44 9.86
CA THR A 31 -5.72 -6.09 8.53
C THR A 31 -4.42 -6.84 8.31
N VAL A 32 -4.32 -7.52 7.18
CA VAL A 32 -3.09 -8.14 6.70
C VAL A 32 -2.67 -7.53 5.38
N TYR A 33 -1.41 -7.75 5.01
CA TYR A 33 -0.79 -7.26 3.79
C TYR A 33 -0.29 -8.45 2.99
N SER A 34 -0.53 -8.44 1.68
CA SER A 34 0.04 -9.43 0.76
C SER A 34 1.57 -9.31 0.76
N THR A 35 2.30 -10.39 1.03
CA THR A 35 3.77 -10.40 0.93
C THR A 35 4.28 -10.28 -0.50
N GLU A 36 3.40 -10.46 -1.49
CA GLU A 36 3.72 -10.35 -2.92
C GLU A 36 3.57 -8.90 -3.43
N THR A 37 2.53 -8.20 -2.97
CA THR A 37 2.13 -6.89 -3.53
C THR A 37 2.15 -5.74 -2.52
N GLY A 38 2.17 -6.04 -1.22
CA GLY A 38 2.01 -5.05 -0.15
C GLY A 38 0.57 -4.55 0.02
N GLU A 39 -0.39 -5.05 -0.76
CA GLU A 39 -1.79 -4.63 -0.67
C GLU A 39 -2.44 -5.07 0.65
N SER A 40 -3.23 -4.18 1.26
CA SER A 40 -3.95 -4.46 2.48
C SER A 40 -5.25 -5.21 2.21
N LYS A 41 -5.61 -6.11 3.13
CA LYS A 41 -6.84 -6.88 3.13
C LYS A 41 -7.33 -7.08 4.54
N GLU A 42 -8.62 -6.84 4.76
CA GLU A 42 -9.28 -7.19 6.01
C GLU A 42 -9.66 -8.68 6.01
N ILE A 43 -9.44 -9.34 7.15
CA ILE A 43 -9.89 -10.71 7.35
C ILE A 43 -11.39 -10.71 7.64
N THR A 44 -12.15 -11.41 6.81
CA THR A 44 -13.62 -11.46 6.87
C THR A 44 -14.16 -12.84 7.25
N ALA A 45 -13.32 -13.87 7.20
CA ALA A 45 -13.67 -15.25 7.56
C ALA A 45 -12.89 -15.70 8.81
N PRO A 46 -13.49 -16.54 9.67
CA PRO A 46 -12.74 -17.22 10.73
C PRO A 46 -11.76 -18.23 10.11
N GLY A 47 -10.68 -18.50 10.82
CA GLY A 47 -9.57 -19.33 10.38
C GLY A 47 -8.22 -18.65 10.64
N ASP A 48 -7.16 -19.34 10.27
CA ASP A 48 -5.80 -18.80 10.26
C ASP A 48 -5.64 -17.68 9.22
N TYR A 49 -4.50 -16.99 9.30
CA TYR A 49 -4.12 -15.99 8.32
C TYR A 49 -4.06 -16.59 6.90
N PRO A 50 -4.53 -15.86 5.87
CA PRO A 50 -4.37 -16.29 4.49
C PRO A 50 -2.89 -16.50 4.14
N GLU A 51 -2.60 -17.46 3.26
CA GLU A 51 -1.24 -17.67 2.74
C GLU A 51 -0.70 -16.39 2.08
N ASN A 52 0.63 -16.24 2.11
CA ASN A 52 1.34 -15.08 1.54
C ASN A 52 0.85 -13.75 2.11
N THR A 53 0.50 -13.72 3.40
CA THR A 53 0.15 -12.49 4.11
C THR A 53 0.98 -12.27 5.36
N THR A 54 1.10 -11.00 5.75
CA THR A 54 1.77 -10.57 6.98
C THR A 54 0.92 -9.49 7.67
N THR A 55 0.99 -9.42 9.00
CA THR A 55 0.36 -8.34 9.79
C THR A 55 1.23 -7.08 9.84
N ILE A 56 2.45 -7.14 9.30
CA ILE A 56 3.37 -6.02 9.23
C ILE A 56 3.06 -5.21 7.99
N ALA A 57 2.81 -3.91 8.13
CA ALA A 57 2.59 -3.02 6.99
C ALA A 57 3.91 -2.68 6.28
N PRO A 58 3.95 -2.59 4.94
CA PRO A 58 5.04 -1.91 4.25
C PRO A 58 5.04 -0.42 4.64
N LEU A 59 6.23 0.16 4.80
CA LEU A 59 6.44 1.56 5.12
C LEU A 59 6.50 2.43 3.87
N THR A 60 6.98 1.87 2.76
CA THR A 60 7.11 2.57 1.48
C THR A 60 6.46 1.78 0.34
N PRO A 61 6.05 2.45 -0.75
CA PRO A 61 5.57 1.77 -1.96
C PRO A 61 6.64 0.92 -2.66
N TYR A 62 7.91 1.03 -2.25
CA TYR A 62 9.04 0.30 -2.82
C TYR A 62 9.48 -0.87 -1.95
N ASP A 63 8.78 -1.13 -0.85
CA ASP A 63 9.13 -2.22 0.05
C ASP A 63 8.81 -3.58 -0.58
N LYS A 64 9.77 -4.50 -0.47
CA LYS A 64 9.66 -5.89 -0.91
C LYS A 64 9.80 -6.82 0.29
N TRP A 65 9.01 -7.88 0.32
CA TRP A 65 9.10 -8.89 1.36
C TRP A 65 10.33 -9.77 1.13
N ASP A 66 11.20 -9.90 2.13
CA ASP A 66 12.42 -10.73 2.05
C ASP A 66 12.22 -12.17 2.57
N GLY A 67 11.01 -12.49 3.05
CA GLY A 67 10.67 -13.74 3.73
C GLY A 67 10.35 -13.54 5.21
N GLU A 68 10.87 -12.48 5.83
CA GLU A 68 10.71 -12.18 7.25
C GLU A 68 10.20 -10.76 7.53
N LYS A 69 10.58 -9.79 6.68
CA LYS A 69 10.27 -8.38 6.84
C LYS A 69 10.22 -7.64 5.51
N TRP A 70 9.69 -6.43 5.58
CA TRP A 70 9.75 -5.46 4.49
C TRP A 70 11.16 -4.85 4.39
N VAL A 71 11.72 -4.87 3.19
CA VAL A 71 12.98 -4.22 2.84
C VAL A 71 12.72 -3.26 1.68
N THR A 72 13.03 -1.98 1.89
CA THR A 72 12.88 -0.96 0.86
C THR A 72 13.83 -1.21 -0.30
N ASP A 73 13.28 -1.31 -1.51
CA ASP A 73 14.05 -1.30 -2.75
C ASP A 73 14.55 0.12 -3.04
N THR A 74 15.77 0.41 -2.58
CA THR A 74 16.39 1.73 -2.72
C THR A 74 16.71 2.08 -4.16
N GLU A 75 16.92 1.08 -5.03
CA GLU A 75 17.15 1.28 -6.46
C GLU A 75 15.85 1.74 -7.13
N ALA A 76 14.74 1.05 -6.89
CA ALA A 76 13.43 1.45 -7.39
C ALA A 76 13.02 2.83 -6.87
N GLN A 77 13.23 3.09 -5.58
CA GLN A 77 12.96 4.40 -4.98
C GLN A 77 13.79 5.51 -5.62
N HIS A 78 15.09 5.28 -5.83
CA HIS A 78 15.97 6.26 -6.47
C HIS A 78 15.60 6.49 -7.93
N SER A 79 15.31 5.43 -8.70
CA SER A 79 14.88 5.55 -10.10
C SER A 79 13.62 6.40 -10.22
N ALA A 80 12.60 6.13 -9.39
CA ALA A 80 11.38 6.92 -9.37
C ALA A 80 11.62 8.40 -9.00
N ALA A 81 12.54 8.66 -8.07
CA ALA A 81 12.92 10.03 -7.71
C ALA A 81 13.61 10.77 -8.86
N VAL A 82 14.49 10.08 -9.60
CA VAL A 82 15.16 10.63 -10.78
C VAL A 82 14.15 10.92 -11.90
N GLU A 83 13.26 9.97 -12.22
CA GLU A 83 12.22 10.15 -13.23
C GLU A 83 11.29 11.32 -12.89
N ALA A 84 10.89 11.46 -11.63
CA ALA A 84 10.08 12.59 -11.18
C ALA A 84 10.83 13.93 -11.33
N ALA A 85 12.12 13.97 -11.00
CA ALA A 85 12.94 15.17 -11.16
C ALA A 85 13.13 15.55 -12.64
N GLU A 86 13.30 14.57 -13.52
CA GLU A 86 13.41 14.79 -14.97
C GLU A 86 12.10 15.29 -15.56
N ALA A 87 10.97 14.70 -15.18
CA ALA A 87 9.64 15.17 -15.59
C ALA A 87 9.40 16.62 -15.13
N GLN A 88 9.77 16.95 -13.89
CA GLN A 88 9.68 18.32 -13.38
C GLN A 88 10.57 19.28 -14.16
N ARG A 89 11.80 18.88 -14.47
CA ARG A 89 12.73 19.67 -15.29
C ARG A 89 12.14 19.96 -16.67
N GLN A 90 11.57 18.95 -17.33
CA GLN A 90 10.96 19.12 -18.65
C GLN A 90 9.77 20.08 -18.59
N SER A 91 8.90 19.94 -17.58
CA SER A 91 7.76 20.84 -17.37
C SER A 91 8.19 22.31 -17.20
N LEU A 92 9.30 22.57 -16.49
CA LEU A 92 9.84 23.92 -16.32
C LEU A 92 10.39 24.49 -17.64
N ILE A 93 11.05 23.67 -18.46
CA ILE A 93 11.52 24.07 -19.78
C ILE A 93 10.33 24.44 -20.66
N ASP A 94 9.29 23.62 -20.69
CA ASP A 94 8.09 23.86 -21.49
C ASP A 94 7.37 25.14 -21.06
N ALA A 95 7.25 25.39 -19.74
CA ALA A 95 6.70 26.62 -19.21
C ALA A 95 7.52 27.87 -19.59
N ALA A 96 8.84 27.76 -19.57
CA ALA A 96 9.74 28.84 -20.00
C ALA A 96 9.59 29.12 -21.51
N MET A 97 9.55 28.08 -22.35
CA MET A 97 9.36 28.23 -23.79
C MET A 97 7.99 28.83 -24.13
N ALA A 98 6.93 28.44 -23.43
CA ALA A 98 5.60 29.03 -23.58
C ALA A 98 5.61 30.53 -23.23
N SER A 99 6.31 30.91 -22.16
CA SER A 99 6.46 32.30 -21.74
C SER A 99 7.21 33.15 -22.78
N ILE A 100 8.31 32.63 -23.33
CA ILE A 100 9.07 33.30 -24.41
C ILE A 100 8.18 33.48 -25.64
N SER A 101 7.47 32.42 -26.05
CA SER A 101 6.59 32.46 -27.22
C SER A 101 5.50 33.52 -27.08
N LEU A 102 4.91 33.62 -25.88
CA LEU A 102 3.92 34.65 -25.57
C LEU A 102 4.49 36.07 -25.70
N ILE A 103 5.70 36.29 -25.18
CA ILE A 103 6.37 37.59 -25.25
C ILE A 103 6.69 37.95 -26.71
N GLN A 104 7.23 37.01 -27.49
CA GLN A 104 7.52 37.23 -28.92
C GLN A 104 6.25 37.56 -29.72
N LEU A 105 5.13 36.90 -29.41
CA LEU A 105 3.85 37.20 -30.04
C LEU A 105 3.39 38.63 -29.73
N LYS A 106 3.48 39.07 -28.47
CA LYS A 106 3.12 40.43 -28.07
C LYS A 106 3.94 41.49 -28.80
N TYR A 107 5.25 41.29 -28.91
CA TYR A 107 6.12 42.23 -29.64
C TYR A 107 5.76 42.33 -31.13
N ARG A 108 5.42 41.20 -31.78
CA ARG A 108 5.01 41.21 -33.20
C ARG A 108 3.72 41.99 -33.44
N LEU A 109 2.78 41.94 -32.49
CA LEU A 109 1.47 42.57 -32.61
C LEU A 109 1.46 44.05 -32.18
N GLY A 110 2.39 44.47 -31.31
CA GLY A 110 2.49 45.85 -30.83
C GLY A 110 3.44 46.75 -31.62
N GLY A 111 4.12 46.22 -32.63
CA GLY A 111 5.09 46.95 -33.47
C GLY A 111 4.56 47.40 -34.84
N SER A 112 3.25 47.26 -35.11
CA SER A 112 2.59 47.70 -36.34
C SER A 112 1.84 49.02 -36.17
#